data_AF-A0A820DMF5-F1
#
_entry.id   AF-A0A820DMF5-F1
#
_cell.length_a   1.000
_cell.length_b   1.000
_cell.length_c   1.000
_cell.angle_alpha   90.00
_cell.angle_beta   90.00
_cell.angle_gamma   90.00
#
_symmetry.space_group_name_H-M   'P 1'
#
loop_
_entity.id
_entity.type
_entity.pdbx_description
1 polymer ?
#
loop_
_entity_poly.entity_id
_entity_poly.type
_entity_poly.pdbx_seq_one_letter_code
_entity_poly.pdbx_strand_id
1 'polypeptide(L)'
;IPFDAYKADFSLMSSTRARNLFISKIIHKAVIDVDEGGTEAAAATVIQLTRFSGVFLHEEPIQLTFSRPFLFYLRDINIKVPLFVGRFSGLPMP
;
A
#
# COMPACT_ATOMS: atom_id res chain seq x y z
N ILE A 1 7.36 24.75 6.51
CA ILE A 1 8.66 25.15 7.11
C ILE A 1 9.85 24.65 6.29
N PRO A 2 10.05 23.33 6.05
CA PRO A 2 11.25 22.87 5.34
C PRO A 2 11.36 23.33 3.87
N PHE A 3 10.25 23.69 3.24
CA PHE A 3 10.20 24.21 1.87
C PHE A 3 10.20 25.75 1.78
N ASP A 4 10.19 26.46 2.90
CA ASP A 4 10.20 27.92 2.93
C ASP A 4 11.65 28.42 3.02
N ALA A 5 12.12 29.08 1.96
CA ALA A 5 13.49 29.56 1.87
C ALA A 5 13.89 30.55 2.97
N TYR A 6 12.93 31.24 3.60
CA TYR A 6 13.19 32.22 4.65
C TYR A 6 13.00 31.67 6.07
N LYS A 7 12.39 30.49 6.21
CA LYS A 7 12.07 29.87 7.52
C LYS A 7 12.72 28.50 7.76
N ALA A 8 13.20 27.83 6.72
CA ALA A 8 13.85 26.54 6.88
C ALA A 8 15.17 26.67 7.63
N ASP A 9 15.44 25.74 8.55
CA ASP A 9 16.72 25.64 9.24
C ASP A 9 17.31 24.25 9.07
N PHE A 10 18.16 24.11 8.04
CA PHE A 10 19.00 22.94 7.83
C PHE A 10 20.48 23.25 8.12
N SER A 11 20.77 24.21 9.00
CA SER A 11 22.15 24.56 9.41
C SER A 11 22.91 23.34 9.96
N LEU A 12 22.20 22.36 10.53
CA LEU A 12 22.81 21.12 11.00
C LEU A 12 23.34 20.21 9.89
N MET A 13 22.88 20.41 8.64
CA MET A 13 23.29 19.66 7.45
C MET A 13 24.33 20.41 6.59
N SER A 14 24.62 21.67 6.92
CA SER A 14 25.61 22.50 6.22
C SER A 14 26.91 22.57 7.01
N SER A 15 28.06 22.35 6.36
CA SER A 15 29.39 22.53 6.97
C SER A 15 29.61 23.97 7.44
N THR A 16 29.02 24.94 6.77
CA THR A 16 29.11 26.37 7.10
C THR A 16 28.15 26.81 8.20
N ARG A 17 27.22 25.93 8.63
CA ARG A 17 26.09 26.25 9.53
C ARG A 17 25.19 27.40 9.03
N ALA A 18 25.32 27.81 7.76
CA ALA A 18 24.49 28.85 7.19
C ALA A 18 23.03 28.40 7.05
N ARG A 19 22.10 29.34 7.25
CA ARG A 19 20.64 29.14 7.09
C ARG A 19 20.16 29.47 5.68
N ASN A 20 20.85 28.93 4.67
CA ASN A 20 20.56 29.17 3.25
C ASN A 20 20.11 27.90 2.51
N LEU A 21 19.91 26.80 3.23
CA LEU A 21 19.39 25.55 2.70
C LEU A 21 17.89 25.44 2.96
N PHE A 22 17.14 25.00 1.97
CA PHE A 22 15.72 24.65 2.07
C PHE A 22 15.41 23.54 1.04
N ILE A 23 14.29 22.83 1.24
CA ILE A 23 13.86 21.82 0.28
C ILE A 23 13.14 22.53 -0.87
N SER A 24 13.72 22.51 -2.07
CA SER A 24 13.07 23.05 -3.26
C SER A 24 12.06 22.07 -3.87
N LYS A 25 12.38 20.77 -3.86
CA LYS A 25 11.55 19.70 -4.41
C LYS A 25 11.86 18.36 -3.75
N ILE A 26 10.83 17.53 -3.59
CA ILE A 26 10.97 16.09 -3.34
C ILE A 26 10.37 15.35 -4.53
N ILE A 27 11.11 14.40 -5.09
CA ILE A 27 10.64 13.56 -6.18
C ILE A 27 10.49 12.13 -5.63
N HIS A 28 9.30 11.57 -5.74
CA HIS A 28 9.00 10.21 -5.32
C HIS A 28 8.35 9.47 -6.50
N LYS A 29 8.85 8.27 -6.80
CA LYS A 29 8.29 7.37 -7.82
C LYS A 29 8.15 5.99 -7.19
N ALA A 30 6.96 5.43 -7.32
CA ALA A 30 6.62 4.10 -6.84
C ALA A 30 5.88 3.33 -7.95
N VAL A 31 6.15 2.04 -8.06
CA VAL A 31 5.52 1.13 -9.03
C VAL A 31 5.03 -0.09 -8.26
N ILE A 32 3.83 -0.54 -8.56
CA ILE A 32 3.25 -1.78 -8.04
C ILE A 32 2.64 -2.52 -9.22
N ASP A 33 2.86 -3.83 -9.26
CA ASP A 33 2.31 -4.73 -10.27
C ASP A 33 1.57 -5.87 -9.57
N VAL A 34 0.46 -6.31 -10.15
CA VAL A 34 -0.49 -7.25 -9.54
C VAL A 34 -0.79 -8.36 -10.55
N ASP A 35 -0.35 -9.60 -10.29
CA ASP A 35 -0.47 -10.75 -11.22
C ASP A 35 -0.69 -12.12 -10.54
N GLU A 36 -0.98 -13.16 -11.36
CA GLU A 36 -1.41 -14.54 -11.04
C GLU A 36 -0.46 -15.30 -10.12
N GLY A 37 0.80 -14.90 -10.07
CA GLY A 37 1.85 -15.56 -9.31
C GLY A 37 2.01 -15.05 -7.88
N GLY A 38 1.45 -13.89 -7.53
CA GLY A 38 1.71 -13.25 -6.24
C GLY A 38 1.43 -11.76 -6.32
N THR A 39 0.65 -11.26 -5.36
CA THR A 39 -0.39 -10.27 -5.73
C THR A 39 -1.55 -10.93 -6.51
N GLU A 40 -1.44 -12.25 -6.75
CA GLU A 40 -2.52 -13.23 -6.81
C GLU A 40 -2.15 -14.50 -6.00
N ALA A 41 -3.10 -15.42 -5.96
CA ALA A 41 -3.04 -16.77 -5.42
C ALA A 41 -2.99 -16.99 -3.90
N ALA A 42 -2.64 -16.00 -3.06
CA ALA A 42 -2.67 -16.22 -1.59
C ALA A 42 -4.10 -16.44 -1.00
N ALA A 43 -5.16 -16.25 -1.79
CA ALA A 43 -6.55 -16.42 -1.37
C ALA A 43 -7.19 -17.78 -1.76
N ALA A 44 -6.43 -18.75 -2.29
CA ALA A 44 -6.96 -20.10 -2.50
C ALA A 44 -6.79 -20.96 -1.23
N THR A 45 -7.50 -20.62 -0.14
CA THR A 45 -7.62 -21.55 0.99
C THR A 45 -8.73 -22.56 0.68
N VAL A 46 -8.36 -23.74 0.18
CA VAL A 46 -9.29 -24.88 0.06
C VAL A 46 -9.53 -25.44 1.46
N ILE A 47 -10.67 -25.12 2.05
CA ILE A 47 -11.11 -25.74 3.31
C ILE A 47 -11.75 -27.10 2.96
N GLN A 48 -11.00 -28.20 3.11
CA GLN A 48 -11.58 -29.54 3.07
C GLN A 48 -12.04 -29.94 4.47
N LEU A 49 -13.29 -29.59 4.83
CA LEU A 49 -13.95 -30.08 6.04
C LEU A 49 -14.55 -31.47 5.76
N THR A 50 -13.86 -32.53 6.17
CA THR A 50 -14.45 -33.85 6.31
C THR A 50 -15.12 -33.94 7.69
N ARG A 51 -16.46 -33.88 7.83
CA ARG A 51 -17.11 -34.29 9.10
C ARG A 51 -17.36 -35.78 9.12
N PHE A 52 -17.02 -36.37 10.25
CA PHE A 52 -17.90 -37.33 10.90
C PHE A 52 -19.08 -36.57 11.54
N SER A 53 -20.30 -36.97 11.17
CA SER A 53 -21.61 -36.66 11.77
C SER A 53 -21.82 -35.29 12.45
N GLY A 54 -22.49 -34.38 11.75
CA GLY A 54 -23.10 -33.19 12.35
C GLY A 54 -23.55 -32.22 11.26
N VAL A 55 -24.75 -31.65 11.38
CA VAL A 55 -25.32 -30.69 10.40
C VAL A 55 -24.35 -29.53 10.20
N PHE A 56 -23.70 -29.47 9.04
CA PHE A 56 -22.92 -28.30 8.67
C PHE A 56 -23.91 -27.23 8.22
N LEU A 57 -23.93 -26.10 8.93
CA LEU A 57 -24.38 -24.86 8.32
C LEU A 57 -23.34 -24.56 7.24
N HIS A 58 -23.69 -24.85 5.98
CA HIS A 58 -22.87 -24.50 4.84
C HIS A 58 -22.97 -22.98 4.71
N GLU A 59 -22.03 -22.25 5.28
CA GLU A 59 -21.92 -20.81 5.02
C GLU A 59 -21.51 -20.67 3.54
N GLU A 60 -22.38 -20.04 2.74
CA GLU A 60 -22.05 -19.77 1.35
C GLU A 60 -20.79 -18.90 1.29
N PRO A 61 -19.84 -19.19 0.38
CA PRO A 61 -18.64 -18.39 0.24
C PRO A 61 -18.99 -16.95 -0.14
N ILE A 62 -18.33 -15.99 0.50
CA ILE A 62 -18.48 -14.58 0.19
C ILE A 62 -17.86 -14.32 -1.19
N GLN A 63 -18.69 -13.94 -2.16
CA GLN A 63 -18.22 -13.45 -3.45
C GLN A 63 -17.82 -11.97 -3.35
N LEU A 64 -16.54 -11.69 -3.58
CA LEU A 64 -16.00 -10.33 -3.57
C LEU A 64 -15.49 -9.96 -4.97
N THR A 65 -16.04 -8.91 -5.55
CA THR A 65 -15.67 -8.44 -6.90
C THR A 65 -15.33 -6.95 -6.87
N PHE A 66 -14.12 -6.62 -7.34
CA PHE A 66 -13.62 -5.24 -7.45
C PHE A 66 -13.88 -4.67 -8.85
N SER A 67 -15.16 -4.42 -9.20
CA SER A 67 -15.58 -3.94 -10.53
C SER A 67 -15.64 -2.42 -10.70
N ARG A 68 -15.06 -1.67 -9.77
CA ARG A 68 -15.08 -0.19 -9.74
C ARG A 68 -13.86 0.33 -8.96
N PRO A 69 -13.53 1.63 -9.01
CA PRO A 69 -12.36 2.16 -8.31
C PRO A 69 -12.28 1.74 -6.85
N PHE A 70 -11.11 1.31 -6.42
CA PHE A 70 -10.85 0.85 -5.06
C PHE A 70 -9.50 1.35 -4.55
N LEU A 71 -9.36 1.37 -3.22
CA LEU A 71 -8.10 1.63 -2.55
C LEU A 71 -7.40 0.32 -2.24
N PHE A 72 -6.08 0.31 -2.33
CA PHE A 72 -5.26 -0.81 -1.92
C PHE A 72 -4.08 -0.31 -1.10
N TYR A 73 -3.53 -1.19 -0.27
CA TYR A 73 -2.27 -0.96 0.41
C TYR A 73 -1.48 -2.26 0.54
N LEU A 74 -0.17 -2.17 0.37
CA LEU A 74 0.76 -3.19 0.80
C LEU A 74 1.25 -2.76 2.18
N ARG A 75 1.11 -3.61 3.20
CA ARG A 75 1.55 -3.29 4.56
C ARG A 75 2.37 -4.41 5.17
N ASP A 76 3.26 -4.03 6.07
CA ASP A 76 3.81 -4.96 7.05
C ASP A 76 2.72 -5.32 8.06
N ILE A 77 2.49 -6.61 8.29
CA ILE A 77 1.42 -7.10 9.19
C ILE A 77 1.82 -6.96 10.67
N ASN A 78 3.11 -7.11 10.98
CA ASN A 78 3.61 -7.12 12.35
C ASN A 78 3.61 -5.70 12.94
N ILE A 79 4.17 -4.74 12.20
CA ILE A 79 4.27 -3.34 12.65
C ILE A 79 3.12 -2.47 12.13
N LYS A 80 2.25 -3.03 11.28
CA LYS A 80 1.03 -2.37 10.75
C LYS A 80 1.33 -1.10 9.95
N VAL A 81 2.51 -1.01 9.35
CA VAL A 81 2.94 0.15 8.56
C VAL A 81 2.62 -0.06 7.08
N PRO A 82 1.93 0.88 6.41
CA PRO A 82 1.75 0.82 4.97
C PRO A 82 3.07 1.12 4.25
N LEU A 83 3.47 0.20 3.38
CA LEU A 83 4.61 0.33 2.47
C LEU A 83 4.18 0.97 1.15
N PHE A 84 2.97 0.61 0.68
CA PHE A 84 2.32 1.22 -0.47
C PHE A 84 0.89 1.58 -0.11
N VAL A 85 0.41 2.72 -0.62
CA VAL A 85 -1.00 3.10 -0.60
C VAL A 85 -1.32 3.63 -1.99
N GLY A 86 -2.39 3.09 -2.59
CA GLY A 86 -2.77 3.46 -3.94
C GLY A 86 -4.26 3.38 -4.16
N ARG A 87 -4.68 3.93 -5.30
CA ARG A 87 -6.03 3.85 -5.81
C ARG A 87 -5.97 3.25 -7.21
N PHE A 88 -6.70 2.17 -7.43
CA PHE A 88 -7.00 1.70 -8.77
C PHE A 88 -8.24 2.43 -9.27
N SER A 89 -8.17 3.05 -10.44
CA SER A 89 -9.27 3.82 -11.04
C SER A 89 -9.94 3.14 -12.23
N GLY A 90 -9.42 1.98 -12.69
CA GLY A 90 -9.93 1.27 -13.86
C GLY A 90 -9.50 1.86 -15.21
N LEU A 91 -8.77 2.97 -15.22
CA LEU A 91 -8.14 3.51 -16.43
C LEU A 91 -6.77 2.85 -16.60
N PRO A 92 -6.46 2.24 -17.77
CA PRO A 92 -5.08 1.91 -18.08
C PRO A 92 -4.25 3.19 -18.06
N MET A 93 -3.02 3.09 -17.57
CA MET A 93 -2.08 4.20 -17.63
C MET A 93 -1.89 4.60 -19.11
N PRO A 94 -1.86 5.91 -19.45
CA PRO A 94 -1.44 6.34 -20.79
C PRO A 94 0.01 5.93 -21.08
#